data_AF-A0A950M2A0-F1
#
_entry.id   AF-A0A950M2A0-F1
#
_cell.length_a   1.000
_cell.length_b   1.000
_cell.length_c   1.000
_cell.angle_alpha   90.00
_cell.angle_beta   90.00
_cell.angle_gamma   90.00
#
_symmetry.space_group_name_H-M   'P 1'
#
loop_
_entity.id
_entity.type
_entity.pdbx_description
1 polymer ?
#
loop_
_entity_poly.entity_id
_entity_poly.type
_entity_poly.pdbx_seq_one_letter_code
_entity_poly.pdbx_strand_id
1 'polypeptide(L)'
;MTIAKRLYLLVAVAFLGLACVTGLALVQTGRVFTAANFANENTTPSLVLLDKVARAFARVRIYTWQYISVEDPALSPKVLANLEASREEVLTLLGDYEKRDLVDAKDTALLKEDRDAVEAYYVVNRQVADLIGQGKREEGRIYAGQHLDESARVAKALDAHNDYNAQLSARAAEEARAIMDRARWQEGAISLLMTAIVAAIGIVLARRVARSLNEAATIARTVAEGDLRGTIDAGGKDEIGQLMRALRDMRDGLVKIVGQVRQGTDTILSASEEIA
;
A
#
# COMPACT_ATOMS: atom_id res chain seq x y z
N MET A 1 38.73 0.99 14.65
CA MET A 1 38.07 0.15 13.63
C MET A 1 38.85 0.25 12.34
N THR A 2 39.06 -0.88 11.67
CA THR A 2 39.70 -0.96 10.36
C THR A 2 38.91 -0.25 9.26
N ILE A 3 39.56 0.09 8.13
CA ILE A 3 38.88 0.65 6.95
C ILE A 3 37.80 -0.32 6.46
N ALA A 4 38.13 -1.62 6.38
CA ALA A 4 37.19 -2.66 5.99
C ALA A 4 35.95 -2.69 6.89
N LYS A 5 36.12 -2.61 8.22
CA LYS A 5 34.98 -2.58 9.17
C LYS A 5 34.10 -1.34 8.99
N ARG A 6 34.68 -0.19 8.64
CA ARG A 6 33.91 1.04 8.35
C ARG A 6 33.11 0.92 7.05
N LEU A 7 33.70 0.30 6.02
CA LEU A 7 33.01 0.01 4.75
C LEU A 7 31.87 -0.99 4.95
N TYR A 8 32.10 -2.08 5.69
CA TYR A 8 31.04 -3.05 6.01
C TYR A 8 29.91 -2.40 6.81
N LEU A 9 30.22 -1.51 7.75
CA LEU A 9 29.20 -0.77 8.49
C LEU A 9 28.36 0.11 7.55
N LEU A 10 29.00 0.88 6.65
CA LEU A 10 28.29 1.71 5.66
C LEU A 10 27.33 0.87 4.80
N VAL A 11 27.84 -0.24 4.26
CA VAL A 11 27.06 -1.16 3.43
C VAL A 11 25.91 -1.77 4.22
N ALA A 12 26.16 -2.24 5.45
CA ALA A 12 25.11 -2.79 6.31
C ALA A 12 24.01 -1.77 6.63
N VAL A 13 24.37 -0.52 6.93
CA VAL A 13 23.39 0.56 7.16
C VAL A 13 22.57 0.84 5.91
N ALA A 14 23.19 0.86 4.73
CA ALA A 14 22.49 1.06 3.47
C ALA A 14 21.49 -0.08 3.18
N PHE A 15 21.89 -1.34 3.37
CA PHE A 15 21.02 -2.50 3.19
C PHE A 15 19.87 -2.54 4.21
N LEU A 16 20.14 -2.21 5.47
CA LEU A 16 19.09 -2.10 6.50
C LEU A 16 18.09 -1.01 6.16
N GLY A 17 18.56 0.13 5.65
CA GLY A 17 17.69 1.21 5.16
C GLY A 17 16.80 0.76 4.01
N LEU A 18 17.38 0.10 3.01
CA LEU A 18 16.64 -0.44 1.87
C LEU A 18 15.59 -1.47 2.31
N ALA A 19 15.96 -2.40 3.19
CA ALA A 19 15.04 -3.40 3.73
C ALA A 19 13.89 -2.75 4.51
N CYS A 20 14.18 -1.71 5.30
CA CYS A 20 13.17 -0.96 6.05
C CYS A 20 12.18 -0.24 5.13
N VAL A 21 12.67 0.51 4.14
CA VAL A 21 11.82 1.21 3.15
C VAL A 21 10.97 0.20 2.37
N THR A 22 11.58 -0.91 1.93
CA THR A 22 10.87 -1.95 1.16
C THR A 22 9.79 -2.63 2.02
N GLY A 23 10.10 -2.98 3.27
CA GLY A 23 9.13 -3.59 4.18
C GLY A 23 7.94 -2.66 4.48
N LEU A 24 8.20 -1.38 4.71
CA LEU A 24 7.15 -0.38 4.90
C LEU A 24 6.28 -0.21 3.64
N ALA A 25 6.89 -0.17 2.47
CA ALA A 25 6.19 -0.07 1.20
C ALA A 25 5.25 -1.26 0.96
N LEU A 26 5.69 -2.48 1.28
CA LEU A 26 4.84 -3.68 1.19
C LEU A 26 3.63 -3.60 2.14
N VAL A 27 3.83 -3.16 3.38
CA VAL A 27 2.73 -3.00 4.35
C VAL A 27 1.74 -1.91 3.91
N GLN A 28 2.23 -0.78 3.42
CA GLN A 28 1.39 0.33 2.95
C GLN A 28 0.62 -0.04 1.68
N THR A 29 1.27 -0.73 0.73
CA THR A 29 0.62 -1.26 -0.47
C THR A 29 -0.51 -2.21 -0.11
N GLY A 30 -0.32 -3.08 0.89
CA GLY A 30 -1.38 -3.96 1.40
C GLY A 30 -2.60 -3.18 1.92
N ARG A 31 -2.37 -2.10 2.68
CA ARG A 31 -3.46 -1.23 3.19
C ARG A 31 -4.22 -0.52 2.07
N VAL A 32 -3.49 0.03 1.09
CA VAL A 32 -4.11 0.66 -0.08
C VAL A 32 -4.91 -0.37 -0.88
N PHE A 33 -4.37 -1.57 -1.07
CA PHE A 33 -5.05 -2.66 -1.76
C PHE A 33 -6.36 -3.04 -1.06
N THR A 34 -6.36 -3.26 0.25
CA THR A 34 -7.59 -3.61 0.99
C THR A 34 -8.64 -2.51 0.87
N ALA A 35 -8.26 -1.23 1.05
CA ALA A 35 -9.20 -0.12 0.94
C ALA A 35 -9.75 0.05 -0.49
N ALA A 36 -8.89 -0.07 -1.51
CA ALA A 36 -9.31 0.06 -2.90
C ALA A 36 -10.12 -1.15 -3.40
N ASN A 37 -9.80 -2.36 -2.93
CA ASN A 37 -10.46 -3.59 -3.34
C ASN A 37 -11.82 -3.78 -2.64
N PHE A 38 -12.13 -3.01 -1.60
CA PHE A 38 -13.45 -2.98 -0.96
C PHE A 38 -14.58 -2.78 -1.99
N ALA A 39 -14.35 -1.93 -3.00
CA ALA A 39 -15.34 -1.71 -4.04
C ALA A 39 -15.66 -2.96 -4.86
N ASN A 40 -14.66 -3.80 -5.10
CA ASN A 40 -14.75 -5.02 -5.89
C ASN A 40 -15.30 -6.20 -5.06
N GLU A 41 -14.88 -6.31 -3.80
CA GLU A 41 -15.30 -7.40 -2.91
C GLU A 41 -16.69 -7.19 -2.31
N ASN A 42 -17.11 -5.93 -2.12
CA ASN A 42 -18.38 -5.63 -1.46
C ASN A 42 -19.34 -4.82 -2.35
N THR A 43 -19.05 -3.54 -2.62
CA THR A 43 -20.07 -2.64 -3.20
C THR A 43 -20.49 -3.02 -4.63
N THR A 44 -19.59 -3.60 -5.43
CA THR A 44 -19.93 -4.02 -6.81
C THR A 44 -20.92 -5.19 -6.81
N PRO A 45 -20.67 -6.30 -6.08
CA PRO A 45 -21.69 -7.31 -5.81
C PRO A 45 -23.01 -6.75 -5.29
N SER A 46 -22.98 -5.88 -4.27
CA SER A 46 -24.17 -5.27 -3.67
C SER A 46 -25.03 -4.54 -4.71
N LEU A 47 -24.41 -3.66 -5.52
CA LEU A 47 -25.10 -2.91 -6.58
C LEU A 47 -25.68 -3.82 -7.65
N VAL A 48 -24.93 -4.84 -8.09
CA VAL A 48 -25.42 -5.82 -9.07
C VAL A 48 -26.63 -6.58 -8.54
N LEU A 49 -26.62 -6.91 -7.25
CA LEU A 49 -27.68 -7.68 -6.62
C LEU A 49 -28.93 -6.82 -6.40
N LEU A 50 -28.80 -5.57 -5.95
CA LEU A 50 -29.91 -4.61 -5.86
C LEU A 50 -30.53 -4.30 -7.23
N ASP A 51 -29.72 -4.21 -8.28
CA ASP A 51 -30.20 -4.07 -9.66
C ASP A 51 -30.97 -5.33 -10.15
N LYS A 52 -30.55 -6.53 -9.74
CA LYS A 52 -31.35 -7.75 -9.95
C LYS A 52 -32.68 -7.71 -9.19
N VAL A 53 -32.69 -7.23 -7.94
CA VAL A 53 -33.92 -7.04 -7.16
C VAL A 53 -34.86 -6.08 -7.88
N ALA A 54 -34.36 -4.93 -8.33
CA ALA A 54 -35.15 -3.93 -9.06
C ALA A 54 -35.76 -4.51 -10.35
N ARG A 55 -35.00 -5.30 -11.12
CA ARG A 55 -35.51 -5.98 -12.32
C ARG A 55 -36.54 -7.07 -12.01
N ALA A 56 -36.33 -7.86 -10.96
CA ALA A 56 -37.29 -8.87 -10.54
C ALA A 56 -38.59 -8.23 -10.05
N PHE A 57 -38.49 -7.14 -9.29
CA PHE A 57 -39.63 -6.34 -8.88
C PHE A 57 -40.36 -5.70 -10.06
N ALA A 58 -39.63 -5.20 -11.07
CA ALA A 58 -40.26 -4.70 -12.30
C ALA A 58 -41.07 -5.79 -13.01
N ARG A 59 -40.62 -7.06 -13.00
CA ARG A 59 -41.41 -8.20 -13.49
C ARG A 59 -42.65 -8.45 -12.65
N VAL A 60 -42.56 -8.37 -11.31
CA VAL A 60 -43.74 -8.44 -10.43
C VAL A 60 -44.78 -7.40 -10.86
N ARG A 61 -44.36 -6.14 -11.06
CA ARG A 61 -45.25 -5.07 -11.53
C ARG A 61 -45.86 -5.38 -12.91
N ILE A 62 -45.06 -5.83 -13.86
CA ILE A 62 -45.52 -6.23 -15.21
C ILE A 62 -46.56 -7.34 -15.11
N TYR A 63 -46.27 -8.41 -14.37
CA TYR A 63 -47.18 -9.55 -14.24
C TYR A 63 -48.43 -9.21 -13.42
N THR A 64 -48.36 -8.26 -12.49
CA THR A 64 -49.57 -7.73 -11.81
C THR A 64 -50.52 -7.10 -12.82
N TRP A 65 -50.03 -6.18 -13.65
CA TRP A 65 -50.86 -5.52 -14.66
C TRP A 65 -51.27 -6.45 -15.80
N GLN A 66 -50.43 -7.43 -16.16
CA GLN A 66 -50.81 -8.49 -17.08
C GLN A 66 -51.90 -9.38 -16.49
N TYR A 67 -51.83 -9.70 -15.19
CA TYR A 67 -52.84 -10.49 -14.51
C TYR A 67 -54.16 -9.74 -14.43
N ILE A 68 -54.13 -8.42 -14.24
CA ILE A 68 -55.31 -7.54 -14.33
C ILE A 68 -55.89 -7.52 -15.75
N SER A 69 -55.05 -7.53 -16.79
CA SER A 69 -55.49 -7.31 -18.18
C SER A 69 -55.82 -8.59 -18.95
N VAL A 70 -55.37 -9.77 -18.49
CA VAL A 70 -55.61 -11.04 -19.21
C VAL A 70 -57.07 -11.46 -19.10
N GLU A 71 -57.77 -11.50 -20.23
CA GLU A 71 -59.17 -11.93 -20.31
C GLU A 71 -59.31 -13.43 -20.53
N ASP A 72 -58.35 -14.05 -21.23
CA ASP A 72 -58.36 -15.49 -21.53
C ASP A 72 -58.19 -16.33 -20.24
N PRO A 73 -59.21 -17.12 -19.84
CA PRO A 73 -59.14 -17.96 -18.65
C PRO A 73 -58.03 -19.01 -18.71
N ALA A 74 -57.63 -19.46 -19.90
CA ALA A 74 -56.57 -20.45 -20.07
C ALA A 74 -55.17 -19.87 -19.77
N LEU A 75 -54.99 -18.56 -19.93
CA LEU A 75 -53.71 -17.87 -19.70
C LEU A 75 -53.58 -17.32 -18.28
N SER A 76 -54.69 -17.05 -17.60
CA SER A 76 -54.73 -16.47 -16.25
C SER A 76 -53.86 -17.25 -15.22
N PRO A 77 -53.93 -18.59 -15.11
CA PRO A 77 -53.07 -19.35 -14.19
C PRO A 77 -51.57 -19.21 -14.49
N LYS A 78 -51.20 -19.12 -15.77
CA LYS A 78 -49.80 -18.98 -16.19
C LYS A 78 -49.24 -17.61 -15.79
N VAL A 79 -50.03 -16.54 -15.94
CA VAL A 79 -49.61 -15.19 -15.54
C VAL A 79 -49.46 -15.11 -14.02
N LEU A 80 -50.39 -15.71 -13.26
CA LEU A 80 -50.29 -15.77 -11.81
C LEU A 80 -49.05 -16.56 -11.34
N ALA A 81 -48.74 -17.68 -11.99
CA ALA A 81 -47.52 -18.44 -11.68
C ALA A 81 -46.24 -17.62 -11.93
N ASN A 82 -46.19 -16.87 -13.03
CA ASN A 82 -45.06 -15.98 -13.32
C ASN A 82 -44.93 -14.83 -12.31
N LEU A 83 -46.06 -14.29 -11.84
CA LEU A 83 -46.11 -13.29 -10.78
C LEU A 83 -45.50 -13.85 -9.49
N GLU A 84 -45.99 -15.00 -9.02
CA GLU A 84 -45.50 -15.63 -7.78
C GLU A 84 -44.02 -16.01 -7.88
N ALA A 85 -43.58 -16.59 -9.01
CA ALA A 85 -42.17 -16.89 -9.23
C ALA A 85 -41.28 -15.64 -9.17
N SER A 86 -41.73 -14.52 -9.73
CA SER A 86 -40.99 -13.25 -9.64
C SER A 86 -40.96 -12.70 -8.21
N ARG A 87 -42.02 -12.93 -7.42
CA ARG A 87 -42.06 -12.54 -6.01
C ARG A 87 -41.07 -13.34 -5.17
N GLU A 88 -41.02 -14.65 -5.37
CA GLU A 88 -40.04 -15.54 -4.72
C GLU A 88 -38.60 -15.16 -5.09
N GLU A 89 -38.35 -14.79 -6.35
CA GLU A 89 -37.02 -14.35 -6.79
C GLU A 89 -36.58 -13.07 -6.06
N VAL A 90 -37.45 -12.08 -5.92
CA VAL A 90 -37.14 -10.85 -5.14
C VAL A 90 -36.78 -11.18 -3.70
N LEU A 91 -37.57 -12.03 -3.03
CA LEU A 91 -37.32 -12.42 -1.64
C LEU A 91 -36.01 -13.19 -1.48
N THR A 92 -35.70 -14.06 -2.45
CA THR A 92 -34.45 -14.80 -2.52
C THR A 92 -33.26 -13.86 -2.67
N LEU A 93 -33.33 -12.93 -3.62
CA LEU A 93 -32.27 -11.94 -3.86
C LEU A 93 -32.06 -11.05 -2.62
N LEU A 94 -33.11 -10.52 -1.99
CA LEU A 94 -32.97 -9.76 -0.74
C LEU A 94 -32.36 -10.61 0.39
N GLY A 95 -32.67 -11.91 0.45
CA GLY A 95 -32.02 -12.85 1.36
C GLY A 95 -30.55 -13.13 1.05
N ASP A 96 -30.17 -13.12 -0.22
CA ASP A 96 -28.77 -13.25 -0.64
C ASP A 96 -27.96 -11.99 -0.31
N TYR A 97 -28.57 -10.80 -0.45
CA TYR A 97 -27.96 -9.53 -0.02
C TYR A 97 -27.60 -9.59 1.47
N GLU A 98 -28.59 -9.97 2.30
CA GLU A 98 -28.43 -10.04 3.76
C GLU A 98 -27.27 -10.93 4.21
N LYS A 99 -27.03 -12.03 3.50
CA LYS A 99 -26.00 -13.00 3.86
C LYS A 99 -24.59 -12.59 3.45
N ARG A 100 -24.46 -11.75 2.43
CA ARG A 100 -23.19 -11.57 1.71
C ARG A 100 -22.68 -10.15 1.73
N ASP A 101 -23.57 -9.18 1.65
CA ASP A 101 -23.24 -7.84 1.16
C ASP A 101 -23.46 -6.75 2.23
N LEU A 102 -24.00 -7.13 3.41
CA LEU A 102 -24.24 -6.21 4.53
C LEU A 102 -22.94 -5.66 5.13
N VAL A 103 -22.85 -4.34 5.20
CA VAL A 103 -21.65 -3.64 5.71
C VAL A 103 -21.85 -3.09 7.12
N ASP A 104 -22.94 -2.37 7.35
CA ASP A 104 -23.12 -1.60 8.58
C ASP A 104 -24.60 -1.47 9.00
N ALA A 105 -24.83 -0.73 10.07
CA ALA A 105 -26.17 -0.51 10.63
C ALA A 105 -27.09 0.27 9.68
N LYS A 106 -26.55 1.18 8.86
CA LYS A 106 -27.35 1.95 7.89
C LYS A 106 -27.73 1.08 6.70
N ASP A 107 -26.80 0.26 6.22
CA ASP A 107 -27.05 -0.75 5.18
C ASP A 107 -28.15 -1.74 5.62
N THR A 108 -28.04 -2.24 6.85
CA THR A 108 -29.08 -3.09 7.48
C THR A 108 -30.44 -2.40 7.52
N ALA A 109 -30.48 -1.10 7.87
CA ALA A 109 -31.72 -0.35 7.92
C ALA A 109 -32.35 -0.12 6.54
N LEU A 110 -31.53 0.08 5.51
CA LEU A 110 -31.97 0.22 4.12
C LEU A 110 -32.52 -1.09 3.57
N LEU A 111 -31.84 -2.21 3.81
CA LEU A 111 -32.35 -3.54 3.46
C LEU A 111 -33.71 -3.82 4.13
N LYS A 112 -33.86 -3.41 5.40
CA LYS A 112 -35.14 -3.54 6.09
C LYS A 112 -36.23 -2.73 5.39
N GLU A 113 -35.95 -1.47 5.03
CA GLU A 113 -36.92 -0.64 4.30
C GLU A 113 -37.27 -1.23 2.93
N ASP A 114 -36.32 -1.82 2.20
CA ASP A 114 -36.59 -2.54 0.96
C ASP A 114 -37.60 -3.68 1.18
N ARG A 115 -37.38 -4.50 2.21
CA ARG A 115 -38.28 -5.60 2.57
C ARG A 115 -39.66 -5.10 2.96
N ASP A 116 -39.73 -4.06 3.79
CA ASP A 116 -40.98 -3.48 4.27
C ASP A 116 -41.78 -2.86 3.11
N ALA A 117 -41.11 -2.18 2.17
CA ALA A 117 -41.72 -1.64 0.97
C ALA A 117 -42.22 -2.74 0.02
N VAL A 118 -41.41 -3.78 -0.21
CA VAL A 118 -41.78 -4.93 -1.06
C VAL A 118 -42.98 -5.66 -0.48
N GLU A 119 -43.01 -5.91 0.84
CA GLU A 119 -44.13 -6.60 1.48
C GLU A 119 -45.41 -5.76 1.40
N ALA A 120 -45.33 -4.44 1.59
CA ALA A 120 -46.48 -3.55 1.41
C ALA A 120 -47.06 -3.65 -0.01
N TYR A 121 -46.21 -3.67 -1.05
CA TYR A 121 -46.67 -3.88 -2.42
C TYR A 121 -47.22 -5.30 -2.66
N TYR A 122 -46.68 -6.32 -1.98
CA TYR A 122 -47.19 -7.68 -2.08
C TYR A 122 -48.56 -7.86 -1.44
N VAL A 123 -48.87 -7.13 -0.36
CA VAL A 123 -50.24 -7.05 0.17
C VAL A 123 -51.19 -6.57 -0.91
N VAL A 124 -50.81 -5.53 -1.67
CA VAL A 124 -51.63 -5.01 -2.78
C VAL A 124 -51.80 -6.07 -3.87
N ASN A 125 -50.72 -6.74 -4.29
CA ASN A 125 -50.78 -7.79 -5.32
C ASN A 125 -51.67 -8.96 -4.93
N ARG A 126 -51.62 -9.41 -3.67
CA ARG A 126 -52.49 -10.49 -3.17
C ARG A 126 -53.96 -10.07 -3.20
N GLN A 127 -54.28 -8.87 -2.74
CA GLN A 127 -55.65 -8.36 -2.79
C GLN A 127 -56.18 -8.21 -4.23
N VAL A 128 -55.33 -7.76 -5.16
CA VAL A 128 -55.66 -7.73 -6.60
C VAL A 128 -55.95 -9.14 -7.11
N ALA A 129 -55.10 -10.11 -6.77
CA ALA A 129 -55.25 -11.49 -7.20
C ALA A 129 -56.56 -12.12 -6.66
N ASP A 130 -56.88 -11.86 -5.40
CA ASP A 130 -58.11 -12.33 -4.74
C ASP A 130 -59.37 -11.75 -5.39
N LEU A 131 -59.38 -10.44 -5.70
CA LEU A 131 -60.50 -9.78 -6.39
C LEU A 131 -60.72 -10.37 -7.79
N ILE A 132 -59.63 -10.58 -8.55
CA ILE A 132 -59.71 -11.20 -9.87
C ILE A 132 -60.20 -12.66 -9.77
N GLY A 133 -59.72 -13.42 -8.79
CA GLY A 133 -60.15 -14.79 -8.52
C GLY A 133 -61.64 -14.91 -8.16
N GLN A 134 -62.23 -13.86 -7.59
CA GLN A 134 -63.67 -13.74 -7.31
C GLN A 134 -64.49 -13.24 -8.52
N GLY A 135 -63.87 -13.07 -9.69
CA GLY A 135 -64.53 -12.52 -10.89
C GLY A 135 -64.66 -10.99 -10.89
N LYS A 136 -64.07 -10.29 -9.91
CA LYS A 136 -64.17 -8.83 -9.73
C LYS A 136 -62.95 -8.11 -10.30
N ARG A 137 -62.66 -8.35 -11.58
CA ARG A 137 -61.44 -7.85 -12.25
C ARG A 137 -61.34 -6.32 -12.25
N GLU A 138 -62.45 -5.62 -12.46
CA GLU A 138 -62.48 -4.16 -12.46
C GLU A 138 -62.23 -3.58 -11.06
N GLU A 139 -62.78 -4.20 -10.00
CA GLU A 139 -62.46 -3.82 -8.61
C GLU A 139 -60.97 -4.00 -8.32
N GLY A 140 -60.36 -5.10 -8.81
CA GLY A 140 -58.91 -5.33 -8.70
C GLY A 140 -58.08 -4.26 -9.41
N ARG A 141 -58.49 -3.83 -10.62
CA ARG A 141 -57.84 -2.75 -11.36
C ARG A 141 -57.91 -1.41 -10.62
N ILE A 142 -59.08 -1.06 -10.10
CA ILE A 142 -59.29 0.18 -9.32
C ILE A 142 -58.45 0.14 -8.04
N TYR A 143 -58.47 -0.99 -7.32
CA TYR A 143 -57.69 -1.17 -6.10
C TYR A 143 -56.19 -1.01 -6.36
N ALA A 144 -55.64 -1.61 -7.43
CA ALA A 144 -54.25 -1.42 -7.83
C ALA A 144 -53.93 0.07 -8.14
N GLY A 145 -54.85 0.78 -8.80
CA GLY A 145 -54.71 2.20 -9.12
C GLY A 145 -54.78 3.13 -7.90
N GLN A 146 -55.39 2.69 -6.80
CA GLN A 146 -55.41 3.43 -5.53
C GLN A 146 -54.12 3.26 -4.71
N HIS A 147 -53.32 2.24 -5.04
CA HIS A 147 -52.11 1.86 -4.30
C HIS A 147 -50.85 2.02 -5.19
N LEU A 148 -50.80 3.12 -5.96
CA LEU A 148 -49.63 3.45 -6.80
C LEU A 148 -48.41 3.84 -5.95
N ASP A 149 -48.65 4.41 -4.76
CA ASP A 149 -47.61 4.89 -3.86
C ASP A 149 -46.78 3.72 -3.29
N GLU A 150 -47.37 2.55 -3.07
CA GLU A 150 -46.67 1.34 -2.63
C GLU A 150 -45.65 0.87 -3.68
N SER A 151 -45.99 0.99 -4.97
CA SER A 151 -45.04 0.68 -6.04
C SER A 151 -43.91 1.71 -6.11
N ALA A 152 -44.25 2.99 -5.96
CA ALA A 152 -43.26 4.08 -5.94
C ALA A 152 -42.33 3.99 -4.73
N ARG A 153 -42.85 3.53 -3.57
CA ARG A 153 -42.06 3.32 -2.35
C ARG A 153 -40.96 2.29 -2.55
N VAL A 154 -41.24 1.17 -3.23
CA VAL A 154 -40.21 0.15 -3.51
C VAL A 154 -39.09 0.72 -4.38
N ALA A 155 -39.42 1.45 -5.44
CA ALA A 155 -38.42 2.09 -6.29
C ALA A 155 -37.54 3.06 -5.47
N LYS A 156 -38.17 3.90 -4.65
CA LYS A 156 -37.46 4.87 -3.79
C LYS A 156 -36.56 4.21 -2.75
N ALA A 157 -37.01 3.10 -2.15
CA ALA A 157 -36.23 2.34 -1.18
C ALA A 157 -34.96 1.75 -1.83
N LEU A 158 -35.14 1.05 -2.97
CA LEU A 158 -34.03 0.46 -3.72
C LEU A 158 -33.05 1.51 -4.25
N ASP A 159 -33.55 2.67 -4.72
CA ASP A 159 -32.71 3.78 -5.16
C ASP A 159 -31.87 4.34 -4.00
N ALA A 160 -32.49 4.56 -2.83
CA ALA A 160 -31.77 5.02 -1.65
C ALA A 160 -30.70 4.02 -1.18
N HIS A 161 -30.97 2.72 -1.33
CA HIS A 161 -30.04 1.66 -0.98
C HIS A 161 -28.87 1.56 -1.98
N ASN A 162 -29.15 1.69 -3.28
CA ASN A 162 -28.14 1.80 -4.33
C ASN A 162 -27.25 3.03 -4.13
N ASP A 163 -27.84 4.20 -3.88
CA ASP A 163 -27.13 5.44 -3.61
C ASP A 163 -26.20 5.31 -2.39
N TYR A 164 -26.64 4.58 -1.37
CA TYR A 164 -25.81 4.32 -0.21
C TYR A 164 -24.59 3.46 -0.54
N ASN A 165 -24.77 2.38 -1.30
CA ASN A 165 -23.68 1.53 -1.76
C ASN A 165 -22.71 2.28 -2.67
N ALA A 166 -23.21 3.15 -3.54
CA ALA A 166 -22.38 4.03 -4.36
C ALA A 166 -21.56 5.02 -3.51
N GLN A 167 -22.17 5.63 -2.48
CA GLN A 167 -21.47 6.49 -1.52
C GLN A 167 -20.39 5.74 -0.73
N LEU A 168 -20.68 4.50 -0.32
CA LEU A 168 -19.73 3.67 0.40
C LEU A 168 -18.51 3.34 -0.48
N SER A 169 -18.73 3.05 -1.75
CA SER A 169 -17.65 2.83 -2.74
C SER A 169 -16.79 4.08 -2.93
N ALA A 170 -17.42 5.25 -3.04
CA ALA A 170 -16.72 6.52 -3.16
C ALA A 170 -15.88 6.85 -1.92
N ARG A 171 -16.41 6.61 -0.71
CA ARG A 171 -15.67 6.78 0.55
C ARG A 171 -14.48 5.85 0.65
N ALA A 172 -14.64 4.58 0.29
CA ALA A 172 -13.53 3.62 0.28
C ALA A 172 -12.40 4.08 -0.68
N ALA A 173 -12.76 4.64 -1.83
CA ALA A 173 -11.79 5.21 -2.77
C ALA A 173 -11.08 6.46 -2.22
N GLU A 174 -11.81 7.35 -1.52
CA GLU A 174 -11.22 8.52 -0.86
C GLU A 174 -10.28 8.11 0.29
N GLU A 175 -10.67 7.13 1.10
CA GLU A 175 -9.84 6.56 2.15
C GLU A 175 -8.57 5.92 1.58
N ALA A 176 -8.67 5.14 0.50
CA ALA A 176 -7.53 4.56 -0.18
C ALA A 176 -6.55 5.64 -0.68
N ARG A 177 -7.07 6.74 -1.25
CA ARG A 177 -6.24 7.90 -1.66
C ARG A 177 -5.56 8.56 -0.46
N ALA A 178 -6.27 8.80 0.63
CA ALA A 178 -5.70 9.40 1.84
C ALA A 178 -4.61 8.51 2.46
N ILE A 179 -4.80 7.18 2.46
CA ILE A 179 -3.79 6.21 2.89
C ILE A 179 -2.57 6.28 1.97
N MET A 180 -2.76 6.31 0.65
CA MET A 180 -1.68 6.41 -0.33
C MET A 180 -0.88 7.72 -0.18
N ASP A 181 -1.54 8.86 0.03
CA ASP A 181 -0.84 10.15 0.17
C ASP A 181 -0.02 10.22 1.47
N ARG A 182 -0.56 9.67 2.57
CA ARG A 182 0.19 9.52 3.83
C ARG A 182 1.37 8.56 3.66
N ALA A 183 1.16 7.45 2.98
CA ALA A 183 2.19 6.46 2.65
C ALA A 183 3.36 7.11 1.88
N ARG A 184 3.07 7.84 0.80
CA ARG A 184 4.06 8.56 -0.01
C ARG A 184 4.88 9.55 0.80
N TRP A 185 4.24 10.34 1.66
CA TRP A 185 4.96 11.29 2.51
C TRP A 185 5.87 10.59 3.52
N GLN A 186 5.40 9.50 4.14
CA GLN A 186 6.19 8.71 5.08
C GLN A 186 7.38 8.03 4.40
N GLU A 187 7.15 7.36 3.26
CA GLU A 187 8.20 6.73 2.46
C GLU A 187 9.23 7.74 1.97
N GLY A 188 8.78 8.90 1.48
CA GLY A 188 9.65 9.99 1.04
C GLY A 188 10.51 10.53 2.18
N ALA A 189 9.92 10.78 3.34
CA ALA A 189 10.65 11.27 4.52
C ALA A 189 11.70 10.25 5.03
N ILE A 190 11.33 8.97 5.13
CA ILE A 190 12.23 7.90 5.59
C ILE A 190 13.34 7.67 4.56
N SER A 191 13.02 7.65 3.27
CA SER A 191 14.00 7.50 2.20
C SER A 191 15.00 8.65 2.22
N LEU A 192 14.52 9.90 2.32
CA LEU A 192 15.38 11.09 2.41
C LEU A 192 16.29 11.03 3.65
N LEU A 193 15.75 10.65 4.80
CA LEU A 193 16.52 10.50 6.05
C LEU A 193 17.61 9.42 5.91
N MET A 194 17.27 8.24 5.38
CA MET A 194 18.24 7.16 5.17
C MET A 194 19.32 7.55 4.17
N THR A 195 18.95 8.21 3.06
CA THR A 195 19.92 8.76 2.10
C THR A 195 20.84 9.78 2.77
N ALA A 196 20.32 10.69 3.58
CA ALA A 196 21.12 11.67 4.31
C ALA A 196 22.10 11.01 5.30
N ILE A 197 21.66 9.99 6.04
CA ILE A 197 22.50 9.22 6.97
C ILE A 197 23.64 8.50 6.22
N VAL A 198 23.32 7.76 5.16
CA VAL A 198 24.32 7.04 4.37
C VAL A 198 25.31 8.02 3.72
N ALA A 199 24.82 9.13 3.17
CA ALA A 199 25.66 10.18 2.60
C ALA A 199 26.58 10.81 3.65
N ALA A 200 26.08 11.14 4.84
CA ALA A 200 26.88 11.72 5.92
C ALA A 200 27.99 10.76 6.38
N ILE A 201 27.67 9.48 6.61
CA ILE A 201 28.67 8.47 6.97
C ILE A 201 29.70 8.31 5.85
N GLY A 202 29.25 8.22 4.60
CA GLY A 202 30.11 8.10 3.41
C GLY A 202 31.08 9.27 3.27
N ILE A 203 30.60 10.51 3.39
CA ILE A 203 31.42 11.72 3.31
C ILE A 203 32.46 11.77 4.44
N VAL A 204 32.06 11.47 5.68
CA VAL A 204 32.99 11.45 6.83
C VAL A 204 34.06 10.38 6.65
N LEU A 205 33.68 9.19 6.19
CA LEU A 205 34.62 8.09 5.95
C LEU A 205 35.59 8.43 4.82
N ALA A 206 35.09 8.93 3.68
CA ALA A 206 35.89 9.32 2.54
C ALA A 206 36.91 10.41 2.91
N ARG A 207 36.50 11.46 3.63
CA ARG A 207 37.39 12.52 4.09
C ARG A 207 38.49 12.01 5.02
N ARG A 208 38.15 11.12 5.96
CA ARG A 208 39.14 10.54 6.89
C ARG A 208 40.17 9.68 6.17
N VAL A 209 39.72 8.82 5.25
CA VAL A 209 40.62 7.96 4.47
C VAL A 209 41.51 8.80 3.55
N ALA A 210 40.93 9.74 2.81
CA ALA A 210 41.68 10.63 1.91
C ALA A 210 42.75 11.43 2.66
N ARG A 211 42.42 12.00 3.82
CA ARG A 211 43.38 12.75 4.65
C ARG A 211 44.55 11.88 5.08
N SER A 212 44.30 10.69 5.63
CA SER A 212 45.36 9.80 6.10
C SER A 212 46.23 9.24 4.97
N LEU A 213 45.64 8.97 3.80
CA LEU A 213 46.42 8.55 2.63
C LEU A 213 47.30 9.69 2.09
N ASN A 214 46.80 10.93 2.09
CA ASN A 214 47.61 12.10 1.71
C ASN A 214 48.78 12.33 2.69
N GLU A 215 48.57 12.11 3.99
CA GLU A 215 49.62 12.21 5.00
C GLU A 215 50.72 11.16 4.77
N ALA A 216 50.33 9.90 4.57
CA ALA A 216 51.25 8.82 4.22
C ALA A 216 52.02 9.12 2.91
N ALA A 217 51.33 9.63 1.88
CA ALA A 217 51.95 10.01 0.61
C ALA A 217 52.96 11.16 0.78
N THR A 218 52.65 12.14 1.64
CA THR A 218 53.54 13.26 1.95
C THR A 218 54.82 12.76 2.62
N ILE A 219 54.69 11.89 3.64
CA ILE A 219 55.84 11.29 4.33
C ILE A 219 56.73 10.49 3.35
N ALA A 220 56.12 9.66 2.52
CA ALA A 220 56.86 8.88 1.52
C ALA A 220 57.64 9.79 0.57
N ARG A 221 57.05 10.93 0.18
CA ARG A 221 57.72 11.93 -0.66
C ARG A 221 58.89 12.60 0.05
N THR A 222 58.71 13.02 1.30
CA THR A 222 59.78 13.62 2.11
C THR A 222 60.96 12.67 2.31
N VAL A 223 60.69 11.38 2.53
CA VAL A 223 61.71 10.34 2.61
C VAL A 223 62.41 10.14 1.26
N ALA A 224 61.67 10.12 0.15
CA ALA A 224 62.24 9.99 -1.19
C ALA A 224 63.12 11.19 -1.58
N GLU A 225 62.82 12.38 -1.07
CA GLU A 225 63.64 13.60 -1.22
C GLU A 225 64.88 13.62 -0.30
N GLY A 226 65.04 12.61 0.57
CA GLY A 226 66.19 12.46 1.46
C GLY A 226 66.09 13.21 2.79
N ASP A 227 64.96 13.87 3.09
CA ASP A 227 64.74 14.50 4.40
C ASP A 227 64.20 13.47 5.41
N LEU A 228 65.09 12.98 6.27
CA LEU A 228 64.77 11.96 7.27
C LEU A 228 64.54 12.54 8.68
N ARG A 229 64.50 13.86 8.83
CA ARG A 229 64.49 14.53 10.15
C ARG A 229 63.11 14.54 10.82
N GLY A 230 62.05 14.35 10.05
CA GLY A 230 60.67 14.42 10.54
C GLY A 230 60.26 13.23 11.40
N THR A 231 59.36 13.44 12.38
CA THR A 231 58.74 12.37 13.18
C THR A 231 57.46 11.87 12.52
N ILE A 232 57.33 10.55 12.35
CA ILE A 232 56.13 9.92 11.80
C ILE A 232 55.26 9.43 12.97
N ASP A 233 54.09 10.04 13.19
CA ASP A 233 53.12 9.49 14.15
C ASP A 233 52.40 8.27 13.56
N ALA A 234 52.40 7.17 14.32
CA ALA A 234 51.92 5.86 13.87
C ALA A 234 51.06 5.16 14.94
N GLY A 235 50.33 5.95 15.74
CA GLY A 235 49.52 5.46 16.86
C GLY A 235 48.30 4.60 16.50
N GLY A 236 47.87 4.57 15.24
CA GLY A 236 46.66 3.84 14.82
C GLY A 236 46.81 2.30 14.88
N LYS A 237 45.79 1.57 15.34
CA LYS A 237 45.78 0.08 15.30
C LYS A 237 45.11 -0.50 14.04
N ASP A 238 44.70 0.34 13.11
CA ASP A 238 44.07 -0.04 11.84
C ASP A 238 45.07 -0.09 10.68
N GLU A 239 44.59 -0.35 9.47
CA GLU A 239 45.42 -0.46 8.26
C GLU A 239 46.21 0.82 7.98
N ILE A 240 45.64 1.99 8.28
CA ILE A 240 46.34 3.28 8.17
C ILE A 240 47.50 3.32 9.15
N GLY A 241 47.28 2.96 10.42
CA GLY A 241 48.37 2.92 11.38
C GLY A 241 49.44 1.88 11.06
N GLN A 242 49.08 0.75 10.43
CA GLN A 242 50.04 -0.23 9.92
C GLN A 242 50.88 0.34 8.78
N LEU A 243 50.26 1.06 7.83
CA LEU A 243 50.96 1.77 6.77
C LEU A 243 51.93 2.83 7.34
N MET A 244 51.48 3.63 8.31
CA MET A 244 52.30 4.67 8.93
C MET A 244 53.48 4.08 9.73
N ARG A 245 53.30 2.93 10.39
CA ARG A 245 54.41 2.20 11.03
C ARG A 245 55.42 1.70 10.01
N ALA A 246 54.97 1.11 8.91
CA ALA A 246 55.87 0.64 7.85
C ALA A 246 56.69 1.80 7.24
N LEU A 247 56.07 2.98 7.05
CA LEU A 247 56.79 4.19 6.61
C LEU A 247 57.81 4.66 7.66
N ARG A 248 57.48 4.57 8.95
CA ARG A 248 58.41 4.88 10.04
C ARG A 248 59.63 3.95 10.04
N ASP A 249 59.38 2.64 9.97
CA ASP A 249 60.44 1.63 9.98
C ASP A 249 61.38 1.80 8.76
N MET A 250 60.81 2.13 7.59
CA MET A 250 61.58 2.45 6.38
C MET A 250 62.48 3.68 6.56
N ARG A 251 61.94 4.79 7.10
CA ARG A 251 62.72 6.00 7.41
C ARG A 251 63.84 5.68 8.39
N ASP A 252 63.55 4.98 9.48
CA ASP A 252 64.54 4.66 10.53
C ASP A 252 65.66 3.76 9.99
N GLY A 253 65.33 2.81 9.12
CA GLY A 253 66.30 2.04 8.37
C GLY A 253 67.22 2.91 7.51
N LEU A 254 66.67 3.87 6.77
CA LEU A 254 67.45 4.81 5.95
C LEU A 254 68.34 5.72 6.81
N VAL A 255 67.85 6.24 7.94
CA VAL A 255 68.65 7.04 8.89
C VAL A 255 69.87 6.23 9.36
N LYS A 256 69.65 4.96 9.71
CA LYS A 256 70.73 4.07 10.15
C LYS A 256 71.75 3.83 9.04
N ILE A 257 71.31 3.55 7.82
CA ILE A 257 72.21 3.31 6.67
C ILE A 257 73.04 4.57 6.38
N VAL A 258 72.41 5.75 6.29
CA VAL A 258 73.12 7.01 6.04
C VAL A 258 74.11 7.32 7.16
N GLY A 259 73.73 7.07 8.42
CA GLY A 259 74.63 7.23 9.57
C GLY A 259 75.84 6.29 9.51
N GLN A 260 75.64 5.01 9.16
CA GLN A 260 76.71 4.04 8.99
C GLN A 260 77.66 4.40 7.84
N VAL A 261 77.12 4.87 6.70
CA VAL A 261 77.93 5.35 5.58
C VAL A 261 78.79 6.54 6.00
N ARG A 262 78.21 7.53 6.69
CA ARG A 262 78.94 8.70 7.19
C ARG A 262 80.07 8.32 8.15
N GLN A 263 79.78 7.46 9.12
CA GLN A 263 80.78 6.97 10.07
C GLN A 263 81.91 6.19 9.36
N GLY A 264 81.56 5.37 8.36
CA GLY A 264 82.53 4.69 7.51
C GLY A 264 83.43 5.67 6.75
N THR A 265 82.86 6.71 6.13
CA THR A 265 83.65 7.75 5.46
C THR A 265 84.53 8.55 6.42
N ASP A 266 84.06 8.88 7.63
CA ASP A 266 84.86 9.59 8.63
C ASP A 266 86.07 8.73 9.09
N THR A 267 85.87 7.41 9.19
CA THR A 267 86.94 6.46 9.52
C THR A 267 87.98 6.36 8.39
N ILE A 268 87.53 6.33 7.13
CA ILE A 268 88.42 6.33 5.96
C ILE A 268 89.20 7.65 5.85
N LEU A 269 88.54 8.78 6.11
CA LEU A 269 89.17 10.10 6.08
C LEU A 269 90.27 10.19 7.13
N SER A 270 89.97 9.78 8.37
CA SER A 270 90.94 9.76 9.48
C SER A 270 92.14 8.86 9.17
N ALA A 271 91.91 7.67 8.60
CA ALA A 271 93.00 6.77 8.18
C ALA A 271 93.81 7.34 7.00
N SER A 272 93.18 8.11 6.11
CA SER A 272 93.88 8.76 4.99
C SER A 272 94.76 9.92 5.46
N GLU A 273 94.34 10.67 6.48
CA GLU A 273 95.15 11.71 7.13
C GLU A 273 96.33 11.14 7.94
N GLU A 274 96.22 9.90 8.43
CA GLU A 274 97.33 9.18 9.09
C GLU A 274 98.37 8.62 8.11
N ILE A 275 98.00 8.46 6.83
CA ILE A 275 98.85 7.93 5.75
C ILE A 275 99.53 9.05 4.94
N ALA A 276 98.96 10.26 4.91
CA ALA A 276 99.49 11.44 4.20
C ALA A 276 100.60 12.16 4.99
#